data_AF-A0A4V6L4F0-F1
#
_entry.id   AF-A0A4V6L4F0-F1
#
_cell.length_a   1.000
_cell.length_b   1.000
_cell.length_c   1.000
_cell.angle_alpha   90.00
_cell.angle_beta   90.00
_cell.angle_gamma   90.00
#
_symmetry.space_group_name_H-M   'P 1'
#
loop_
_entity.id
_entity.type
_entity.pdbx_description
1 polymer ?
#
loop_
_entity_poly.entity_id
_entity_poly.type
_entity_poly.pdbx_seq_one_letter_code
_entity_poly.pdbx_strand_id
1 'polypeptide(L)'
;MLQYYQLLKEKFPTKSSLITEMINLDAICHLPKGTEHFLSDLHGEYQAFDYLLRNGSGSIKKKIQECFPQKKVADIETLCQYIYYPRGKNPSTSRNIGPSNFK
;
A
#
# COMPACT_ATOMS: atom_id res chain seq x y z
N MET A 1 -34.25 -23.32 0.28
CA MET A 1 -34.41 -22.00 -0.36
C MET A 1 -35.14 -20.99 0.55
N LEU A 2 -36.30 -21.34 1.12
CA LEU A 2 -37.07 -20.48 2.04
C LEU A 2 -36.30 -19.97 3.28
N GLN A 3 -35.46 -20.83 3.89
CA GLN A 3 -34.64 -20.45 5.05
C GLN A 3 -33.65 -19.31 4.72
N TYR A 4 -32.98 -19.39 3.56
CA TYR A 4 -32.07 -18.32 3.11
C TYR A 4 -32.81 -17.02 2.81
N TYR A 5 -34.01 -17.10 2.25
CA TYR A 5 -34.83 -15.92 2.00
C TYR A 5 -35.28 -15.23 3.29
N GLN A 6 -35.64 -16.00 4.33
CA GLN A 6 -35.96 -15.47 5.66
C GLN A 6 -34.75 -14.75 6.29
N LEU A 7 -33.57 -15.37 6.25
CA LEU A 7 -32.31 -14.78 6.72
C LEU A 7 -31.93 -13.50 5.96
N LEU A 8 -32.14 -13.49 4.64
CA LEU A 8 -31.91 -12.30 3.81
C LEU A 8 -32.88 -11.17 4.16
N LYS A 9 -34.15 -11.49 4.42
CA LYS A 9 -35.16 -10.50 4.82
C LYS A 9 -34.91 -9.94 6.22
N GLU A 10 -34.35 -10.74 7.11
CA GLU A 10 -33.93 -10.31 8.45
C GLU A 10 -32.74 -9.35 8.37
N LYS A 11 -31.72 -9.65 7.55
CA LYS A 11 -30.54 -8.79 7.39
C LYS A 11 -30.77 -7.56 6.50
N PHE A 12 -31.62 -7.67 5.49
CA PHE A 12 -31.92 -6.62 4.51
C PHE A 12 -33.44 -6.41 4.41
N PRO A 13 -34.04 -5.69 5.37
CA PRO A 13 -35.50 -5.56 5.47
C PRO A 13 -36.13 -4.77 4.31
N THR A 14 -35.34 -3.97 3.60
CA THR A 14 -35.79 -3.19 2.44
C THR A 14 -35.07 -3.62 1.17
N LYS A 15 -35.77 -3.52 0.03
CA LYS A 15 -35.17 -3.76 -1.29
C LYS A 15 -33.99 -2.83 -1.55
N SER A 16 -34.05 -1.59 -1.06
CA SER A 16 -32.94 -0.63 -1.15
C SER A 16 -31.70 -1.13 -0.44
N SER A 17 -31.82 -1.60 0.81
CA SER A 17 -30.69 -2.09 1.60
C SER A 17 -30.00 -3.29 0.95
N LEU A 18 -30.78 -4.21 0.39
CA LEU A 18 -30.27 -5.36 -0.36
C LEU A 18 -29.49 -4.92 -1.62
N ILE A 19 -30.04 -3.98 -2.39
CA ILE A 19 -29.38 -3.46 -3.60
C ILE A 19 -28.09 -2.71 -3.23
N THR A 20 -28.10 -1.91 -2.17
CA THR A 20 -26.91 -1.21 -1.67
C THR A 20 -25.81 -2.20 -1.31
N GLU A 21 -26.12 -3.28 -0.62
CA GLU A 21 -25.12 -4.28 -0.26
C GLU A 21 -24.62 -5.07 -1.47
N MET A 22 -25.50 -5.39 -2.43
CA MET A 22 -25.07 -5.99 -3.69
C MET A 22 -24.06 -5.11 -4.43
N ILE A 23 -24.32 -3.80 -4.53
CA ILE A 23 -23.39 -2.84 -5.15
C ILE A 23 -22.09 -2.73 -4.36
N ASN A 24 -22.16 -2.71 -3.03
CA ASN A 24 -20.98 -2.66 -2.16
C ASN A 24 -20.08 -3.88 -2.35
N LEU A 25 -20.65 -5.09 -2.33
CA LEU A 25 -19.92 -6.33 -2.54
C LEU A 25 -19.34 -6.43 -3.95
N ASP A 26 -20.12 -6.00 -4.96
CA ASP A 26 -19.63 -5.92 -6.34
C ASP A 26 -18.45 -4.96 -6.45
N ALA A 27 -18.53 -3.78 -5.82
CA ALA A 27 -17.42 -2.83 -5.77
C ALA A 27 -16.18 -3.41 -5.08
N ILE A 28 -16.34 -4.13 -3.97
CA ILE A 28 -15.23 -4.80 -3.27
C ILE A 28 -14.56 -5.84 -4.17
N CYS A 29 -15.34 -6.64 -4.90
CA CYS A 29 -14.81 -7.63 -5.86
C CYS A 29 -14.02 -6.99 -7.01
N HIS A 30 -14.37 -5.75 -7.38
CA HIS A 30 -13.68 -4.98 -8.42
C HIS A 30 -12.51 -4.13 -7.91
N LEU A 31 -12.24 -4.13 -6.60
CA LEU A 31 -11.06 -3.45 -6.09
C LEU A 31 -9.80 -4.11 -6.68
N PRO A 32 -8.81 -3.30 -7.10
CA PRO A 32 -7.53 -3.85 -7.54
C PRO A 32 -6.93 -4.68 -6.41
N LYS A 33 -6.37 -5.84 -6.75
CA LYS A 33 -5.62 -6.64 -5.78
C LYS A 33 -4.56 -5.76 -5.12
N GLY A 34 -4.40 -5.92 -3.81
CA GLY A 34 -3.32 -5.27 -3.07
C GLY A 34 -1.96 -5.67 -3.63
N THR A 35 -0.92 -4.90 -3.31
CA THR A 35 0.45 -5.23 -3.72
C THR A 35 0.92 -6.49 -2.98
N GLU A 36 1.18 -7.57 -3.72
CA GLU A 36 1.73 -8.82 -3.18
C GLU A 36 3.27 -8.82 -3.35
N HIS A 37 4.00 -9.10 -2.27
CA HIS A 37 5.45 -9.24 -2.28
C HIS A 37 5.84 -10.69 -1.99
N PHE A 38 6.51 -11.34 -2.95
CA PHE A 38 7.09 -12.67 -2.78
C PHE A 38 8.59 -12.52 -2.51
N LEU A 39 9.03 -12.99 -1.34
CA LEU A 39 10.40 -12.85 -0.86
C LEU A 39 10.90 -14.24 -0.46
N SER A 40 11.87 -14.79 -1.19
CA SER A 40 12.42 -16.13 -0.95
C SER A 40 13.68 -16.13 -0.10
N ASP A 41 14.46 -15.04 -0.12
CA ASP A 41 15.82 -15.01 0.43
C ASP A 41 15.95 -13.96 1.55
N LEU A 42 15.31 -14.23 2.68
CA LEU A 42 15.27 -13.34 3.85
C LEU A 42 16.47 -13.48 4.80
N HIS A 43 17.47 -14.29 4.45
CA HIS A 43 18.62 -14.55 5.31
C HIS A 43 19.77 -13.59 5.02
N GLY A 44 20.06 -12.69 5.96
CA GLY A 44 21.20 -11.75 5.91
C GLY A 44 20.85 -10.33 5.45
N GLU A 45 19.76 -10.16 4.68
CA GLU A 45 19.40 -8.92 4.00
C GLU A 45 18.33 -8.09 4.75
N TYR A 46 18.52 -7.89 6.06
CA TYR A 46 17.56 -7.14 6.89
C TYR A 46 17.39 -5.68 6.45
N GLN A 47 18.47 -5.00 6.09
CA GLN A 47 18.42 -3.57 5.72
C GLN A 47 17.69 -3.33 4.40
N ALA A 48 17.95 -4.21 3.44
CA ALA A 48 17.26 -4.31 2.16
C ALA A 48 15.74 -4.46 2.34
N PHE A 49 15.34 -5.39 3.20
CA PHE A 49 13.93 -5.64 3.52
C PHE A 49 13.27 -4.46 4.26
N ASP A 50 13.91 -3.94 5.29
CA ASP A 50 13.43 -2.77 6.05
C ASP A 50 13.24 -1.56 5.10
N TYR A 51 14.15 -1.35 4.14
CA TYR A 51 14.00 -0.29 3.13
C TYR A 51 12.82 -0.53 2.18
N LEU A 52 12.63 -1.77 1.69
CA LEU A 52 11.53 -2.13 0.79
C LEU A 52 10.16 -1.93 1.45
N LEU A 53 10.03 -2.35 2.71
CA LEU A 53 8.81 -2.10 3.49
C LEU A 53 8.57 -0.61 3.70
N ARG A 54 9.61 0.15 4.09
CA ARG A 54 9.50 1.58 4.35
C ARG A 54 9.16 2.40 3.13
N ASN A 55 9.66 2.00 1.96
CA ASN A 55 9.40 2.72 0.71
C ASN A 55 8.10 2.29 0.01
N GLY A 56 7.39 1.28 0.55
CA GLY A 56 6.16 0.74 0.00
C GLY A 56 6.35 0.17 -1.41
N SER A 57 7.49 -0.49 -1.64
CA SER A 57 7.95 -0.96 -2.95
C SER A 57 7.94 0.12 -4.03
N GLY A 58 8.40 1.31 -3.65
CA GLY A 58 8.47 2.49 -4.52
C GLY A 58 7.13 3.22 -4.71
N SER A 59 6.02 2.68 -4.22
CA SER A 59 4.69 3.28 -4.34
C SER A 59 4.62 4.64 -3.65
N ILE A 60 5.34 4.81 -2.53
CA ILE A 60 5.37 6.09 -1.80
C ILE A 60 6.03 7.18 -2.65
N LYS A 61 7.20 6.91 -3.24
CA LYS A 61 7.88 7.87 -4.13
C LYS A 61 7.00 8.24 -5.32
N LYS A 62 6.38 7.24 -5.94
CA LYS A 62 5.44 7.46 -7.06
C LYS A 62 4.28 8.36 -6.62
N LYS A 63 3.70 8.11 -5.44
CA LYS A 63 2.57 8.90 -4.94
C LYS A 63 2.95 10.35 -4.64
N ILE A 64 4.13 10.56 -4.07
CA ILE A 64 4.65 11.91 -3.81
C ILE A 64 4.87 12.66 -5.14
N GLN A 65 5.39 12.00 -6.18
CA GLN A 65 5.52 12.60 -7.51
C GLN A 65 4.18 12.97 -8.14
N GLU A 66 3.16 12.11 -8.00
CA GLU A 66 1.79 12.39 -8.46
C GLU A 66 1.18 13.60 -7.73
N CYS A 67 1.40 13.72 -6.41
CA CYS A 67 0.86 14.81 -5.61
C CYS A 67 1.62 16.15 -5.80
N PHE A 68 2.90 16.10 -6.16
CA PHE A 68 3.77 17.28 -6.27
C PHE A 68 4.57 17.33 -7.59
N PRO A 69 3.90 17.36 -8.76
CA PRO A 69 4.57 17.26 -10.06
C PRO A 69 5.53 18.42 -10.37
N GLN A 70 5.30 19.59 -9.77
CA GLN A 70 6.10 20.81 -9.95
C GLN A 70 7.33 20.89 -9.03
N LYS A 71 7.50 19.96 -8.09
CA LYS A 71 8.63 19.98 -7.15
C LYS A 71 9.88 19.40 -7.78
N LYS A 72 11.04 19.91 -7.35
CA LYS A 72 12.34 19.41 -7.81
C LYS A 72 12.56 18.00 -7.27
N VAL A 73 13.30 17.19 -8.02
CA VAL A 73 13.64 15.80 -7.62
C VAL A 73 14.27 15.75 -6.22
N ALA A 74 15.13 16.70 -5.88
CA ALA A 74 15.76 16.80 -4.56
C ALA A 74 14.75 16.99 -3.41
N ASP A 75 13.69 17.77 -3.63
CA ASP A 75 12.64 18.00 -2.63
C ASP A 75 11.81 16.73 -2.44
N ILE A 76 11.51 16.03 -3.54
CA ILE A 76 10.81 14.74 -3.53
C ILE A 76 11.63 13.69 -2.75
N GLU A 77 12.93 13.61 -2.99
CA GLU A 77 13.83 12.68 -2.30
C GLU A 77 13.92 12.99 -0.82
N THR A 78 14.01 14.27 -0.46
CA THR A 78 14.00 14.72 0.94
C THR A 78 12.72 14.30 1.64
N LEU A 79 11.56 14.51 1.02
CA LEU A 79 10.26 14.10 1.57
C LEU A 79 10.15 12.57 1.70
N CYS A 80 10.62 11.82 0.71
CA CYS A 80 10.71 10.36 0.80
C CYS A 80 11.53 9.93 2.02
N GLN A 81 12.69 10.53 2.25
CA GLN A 81 13.55 10.17 3.39
C GLN A 81 12.85 10.41 4.74
N TYR A 82 12.15 11.54 4.90
CA TYR A 82 11.39 11.81 6.12
C TYR A 82 10.25 10.81 6.34
N ILE A 83 9.56 10.42 5.27
CA ILE A 83 8.46 9.44 5.35
C ILE A 83 9.01 8.04 5.67
N TYR A 84 10.14 7.65 5.07
CA TYR A 84 10.75 6.34 5.31
C TYR A 84 11.33 6.23 6.73
N TYR A 85 11.89 7.32 7.25
CA TYR A 85 12.61 7.36 8.53
C TYR A 85 12.18 8.54 9.43
N PRO A 86 10.95 8.54 9.96
CA PRO A 86 10.39 9.68 10.69
C PRO A 86 11.08 9.97 12.03
N ARG A 87 11.80 9.01 12.62
CA ARG A 87 12.51 9.15 13.91
C ARG A 87 14.02 9.32 13.80
N GLY A 88 14.52 9.75 12.64
CA GLY A 88 15.91 10.22 12.53
C GLY A 88 16.96 9.12 12.50
N LYS A 89 16.88 8.21 11.53
CA LYS A 89 18.13 7.63 11.00
C LYS A 89 18.78 8.76 10.18
N ASN A 90 19.94 9.25 10.60
CA ASN A 90 20.62 10.35 9.92
C ASN A 90 20.75 10.03 8.40
N PRO A 91 20.46 10.99 7.50
CA PRO A 91 20.48 10.76 6.04
C PRO A 91 21.85 10.31 5.51
N SER A 92 22.91 10.43 6.31
CA SER A 92 24.25 9.89 6.04
C SER A 92 24.35 8.36 6.11
N THR A 93 23.43 7.67 6.78
CA THR A 93 23.42 6.19 6.87
C THR A 93 22.65 5.54 5.71
N SER A 94 21.77 6.26 5.03
CA SER A 94 20.93 5.74 3.95
C SER A 94 21.58 5.79 2.55
N ARG A 95 22.72 6.47 2.39
CA ARG A 95 23.42 6.61 1.09
C ARG A 95 23.92 5.28 0.50
N ASN A 96 24.01 4.23 1.30
CA ASN A 96 24.45 2.89 0.88
C ASN A 96 23.30 1.88 0.70
N ILE A 97 22.04 2.32 0.61
CA ILE A 97 20.89 1.40 0.43
C ILE A 97 20.11 1.82 -0.84
N GLY A 98 20.83 2.19 -1.89
CA GLY A 98 20.28 2.32 -3.23
C GLY A 98 20.19 0.95 -3.91
N PRO A 99 19.33 0.79 -4.94
CA PRO A 99 19.18 -0.46 -5.69
C PRO A 99 20.50 -0.98 -6.31
N SER A 100 21.54 -0.16 -6.38
CA SER A 100 22.89 -0.52 -6.85
C SER A 100 23.69 -1.42 -5.90
N ASN A 101 23.25 -1.59 -4.64
CA ASN A 101 23.97 -2.39 -3.63
C ASN A 101 23.35 -3.77 -3.41
N PHE A 102 22.29 -4.09 -4.14
CA PHE A 102 21.65 -5.40 -4.15
C PHE A 102 22.27 -6.16 -5.32
N LYS A 103 23.34 -6.91 -5.04
CA LYS A 103 23.95 -7.84 -6.01
C LYS A 103 23.20 -9.15 -6.02
#